data_AF-A0A929JRZ4-F1
#
_entry.id   AF-A0A929JRZ4-F1
#
_cell.length_a   1.000
_cell.length_b   1.000
_cell.length_c   1.000
_cell.angle_alpha   90.00
_cell.angle_beta   90.00
_cell.angle_gamma   90.00
#
_symmetry.space_group_name_H-M   'P 1'
#
loop_
_entity.id
_entity.type
_entity.pdbx_description
1 polymer ?
#
loop_
_entity_poly.entity_id
_entity_poly.type
_entity_poly.pdbx_seq_one_letter_code
_entity_poly.pdbx_strand_id
1 'polypeptide(L)'
;NRVLRLLRELDGTAIAVPDEEVTAAQRDLARMEGILAEPAGAIALAALRRLIKLGKVNKAKKVVLIVSGFGFKDPGDADKLIDKPVTVDIKDLESVIAKS
;
A
#
# COMPACT_ATOMS: atom_id res chain seq x y z
N ASN A 1 15.76 -17.28 16.97
CA ASN A 1 14.45 -16.86 17.54
C ASN A 1 14.47 -15.43 18.11
N ARG A 2 15.12 -14.46 17.43
CA ARG A 2 15.31 -13.10 17.97
C ARG A 2 14.05 -12.24 17.83
N VAL A 3 13.38 -12.29 16.68
CA VAL A 3 12.16 -11.50 16.40
C VAL A 3 11.03 -11.87 17.35
N LEU A 4 10.70 -13.16 17.51
CA LEU A 4 9.60 -13.56 18.39
C LEU A 4 9.87 -13.23 19.86
N ARG A 5 11.15 -13.21 20.27
CA ARG A 5 11.54 -12.79 21.61
C ARG A 5 11.25 -11.29 21.80
N LEU A 6 11.70 -10.45 20.88
CA LEU A 6 11.45 -9.00 20.92
C LEU A 6 9.95 -8.68 20.90
N LEU A 7 9.16 -9.40 20.10
CA LEU A 7 7.71 -9.23 20.10
C LEU A 7 7.10 -9.53 21.47
N ARG A 8 7.56 -10.57 22.18
CA ARG A 8 7.06 -10.86 23.54
C ARG A 8 7.53 -9.84 24.57
N GLU A 9 8.80 -9.42 24.50
CA GLU A 9 9.41 -8.47 25.44
C GLU A 9 8.81 -7.06 25.31
N LEU A 10 8.41 -6.67 24.10
CA LEU A 10 7.89 -5.32 23.78
C LEU A 10 6.37 -5.27 23.64
N ASP A 11 5.65 -6.33 24.03
CA ASP A 11 4.20 -6.48 23.81
C ASP A 11 3.78 -6.19 22.35
N GLY A 12 4.64 -6.65 21.42
CA GLY A 12 4.48 -6.53 19.98
C GLY A 12 3.64 -7.65 19.38
N THR A 13 3.33 -7.51 18.09
CA THR A 13 2.55 -8.50 17.35
C THR A 13 3.10 -8.72 15.93
N ALA A 14 2.72 -9.84 15.31
CA ALA A 14 2.96 -10.13 13.91
C ALA A 14 1.69 -10.73 13.31
N ILE A 15 1.32 -10.28 12.11
CA ILE A 15 0.15 -10.76 11.38
C ILE A 15 0.53 -11.07 9.94
N ALA A 16 -0.18 -12.02 9.33
CA ALA A 16 -0.16 -12.20 7.89
C ALA A 16 -1.20 -11.27 7.24
N VAL A 17 -0.88 -10.78 6.05
CA VAL A 17 -1.77 -9.95 5.23
C VAL A 17 -1.90 -10.58 3.84
N PRO A 18 -3.12 -10.65 3.26
CA PRO A 18 -3.32 -11.12 1.88
C PRO A 18 -2.71 -10.16 0.85
N ASP A 19 -2.30 -10.72 -0.29
CA ASP A 19 -1.67 -9.96 -1.39
C ASP A 19 -2.60 -8.86 -1.95
N GLU A 20 -3.91 -9.06 -1.92
CA GLU A 20 -4.89 -8.07 -2.35
C GLU A 20 -4.89 -6.83 -1.44
N GLU A 21 -4.71 -7.03 -0.13
CA GLU A 21 -4.61 -5.92 0.82
C GLU A 21 -3.28 -5.16 0.63
N VAL A 22 -2.20 -5.87 0.28
CA VAL A 22 -0.90 -5.27 -0.04
C VAL A 22 -0.99 -4.43 -1.32
N THR A 23 -1.62 -4.97 -2.37
CA THR A 23 -1.81 -4.27 -3.65
C THR A 23 -2.65 -3.01 -3.47
N ALA A 24 -3.73 -3.08 -2.68
CA ALA A 24 -4.54 -1.92 -2.35
C ALA A 24 -3.73 -0.87 -1.56
N ALA A 25 -2.89 -1.29 -0.63
CA ALA A 25 -2.01 -0.38 0.10
C ALA A 25 -0.95 0.28 -0.79
N GLN A 26 -0.36 -0.44 -1.75
CA GLN A 26 0.55 0.15 -2.75
C GLN A 26 -0.16 1.24 -3.56
N ARG A 27 -1.37 0.93 -4.05
CA ARG A 27 -2.16 1.88 -4.84
C ARG A 27 -2.48 3.15 -4.04
N ASP A 28 -2.88 3.00 -2.78
CA ASP A 28 -3.25 4.14 -1.94
C ASP A 28 -2.02 4.99 -1.57
N LEU A 29 -0.88 4.36 -1.26
CA LEU A 29 0.38 5.09 -1.05
C LEU A 29 0.74 5.93 -2.29
N ALA A 30 0.61 5.36 -3.49
CA ALA A 30 0.92 6.06 -4.73
C ALA A 30 -0.08 7.19 -5.02
N ARG A 31 -1.39 6.91 -4.94
CA ARG A 31 -2.45 7.85 -5.35
C ARG A 31 -2.72 8.96 -4.33
N MET A 32 -2.62 8.65 -3.03
CA MET A 32 -3.00 9.58 -1.97
C MET A 32 -1.79 10.32 -1.38
N GLU A 33 -0.64 9.65 -1.29
CA GLU A 33 0.55 10.17 -0.60
C GLU A 33 1.73 10.45 -1.55
N GLY A 34 1.63 10.08 -2.83
CA GLY A 34 2.72 10.20 -3.79
C GLY A 34 3.90 9.26 -3.52
N ILE A 35 3.69 8.20 -2.74
CA ILE A 35 4.73 7.23 -2.34
C ILE A 35 4.59 5.97 -3.19
N LEU A 36 5.47 5.78 -4.17
CA LEU A 36 5.50 4.55 -4.96
C LEU A 36 6.31 3.45 -4.24
N ALA A 37 5.63 2.64 -3.44
CA ALA A 37 6.24 1.53 -2.69
C ALA A 37 6.22 0.20 -3.48
N GLU A 38 7.25 -0.62 -3.30
CA GLU A 38 7.21 -2.05 -3.69
C GLU A 38 6.25 -2.83 -2.76
N PRO A 39 5.85 -4.08 -3.08
CA PRO A 39 4.92 -4.84 -2.26
C PRO A 39 5.37 -4.96 -0.79
N ALA A 40 6.64 -5.30 -0.54
CA ALA A 40 7.19 -5.41 0.81
C ALA A 40 7.12 -4.08 1.59
N GLY A 41 7.30 -2.94 0.91
CA GLY A 41 7.20 -1.61 1.51
C GLY A 41 5.76 -1.21 1.86
N ALA A 42 4.77 -1.72 1.13
CA ALA A 42 3.35 -1.44 1.37
C ALA A 42 2.69 -2.36 2.41
N ILE A 43 3.29 -3.52 2.71
CA ILE A 43 2.81 -4.45 3.75
C ILE A 43 2.56 -3.73 5.08
N ALA A 44 3.40 -2.76 5.44
CA ALA A 44 3.27 -2.01 6.69
C ALA A 44 1.93 -1.26 6.78
N LEU A 45 1.47 -0.64 5.68
CA LEU A 45 0.18 0.05 5.63
C LEU A 45 -0.99 -0.94 5.62
N ALA A 46 -0.89 -2.02 4.84
CA ALA A 46 -1.90 -3.08 4.82
C ALA A 46 -2.10 -3.68 6.24
N ALA A 47 -0.99 -4.01 6.90
CA ALA A 47 -1.00 -4.55 8.26
C ALA A 47 -1.58 -3.55 9.27
N LEU A 48 -1.22 -2.26 9.19
CA LEU A 48 -1.78 -1.24 10.07
C LEU A 48 -3.30 -1.17 9.94
N ARG A 49 -3.84 -1.15 8.71
CA ARG A 49 -5.29 -1.13 8.47
C ARG A 49 -5.99 -2.32 9.11
N ARG A 50 -5.40 -3.51 8.99
CA ARG A 50 -5.93 -4.74 9.59
C ARG A 50 -5.84 -4.72 11.13
N LEU A 51 -4.72 -4.28 11.69
CA LEU A 51 -4.54 -4.14 13.14
C LEU A 51 -5.51 -3.13 13.76
N ILE A 52 -5.81 -2.05 13.05
CA ILE A 52 -6.85 -1.09 13.45
C ILE A 52 -8.23 -1.76 13.47
N LYS A 53 -8.60 -2.50 12.40
CA LYS A 53 -9.88 -3.23 12.34
C LYS A 53 -10.01 -4.28 13.45
N LEU A 54 -8.91 -4.92 13.82
CA LEU A 54 -8.84 -5.91 14.91
C LEU A 54 -8.77 -5.27 16.31
N GLY A 55 -8.79 -3.94 16.43
CA GLY A 55 -8.69 -3.23 17.69
C GLY A 55 -7.32 -3.33 18.38
N LYS A 56 -6.29 -3.81 17.67
CA LYS A 56 -4.91 -3.96 18.18
C LYS A 56 -4.13 -2.64 18.13
N VAL A 57 -4.49 -1.74 17.22
CA VAL A 57 -3.93 -0.39 17.14
C VAL A 57 -5.06 0.63 17.24
N ASN A 58 -4.92 1.58 18.17
CA ASN A 58 -5.87 2.68 18.32
C ASN A 58 -5.64 3.74 17.23
N LYS A 59 -6.70 4.13 16.52
CA LYS A 59 -6.69 5.16 15.46
C LYS A 59 -6.15 6.53 15.90
N ALA A 60 -6.22 6.85 17.20
CA ALA A 60 -5.72 8.11 17.74
C ALA A 60 -4.19 8.12 17.98
N LYS A 61 -3.50 6.97 17.85
CA LYS A 61 -2.05 6.92 18.05
C LYS A 61 -1.30 7.37 16.80
N LYS A 62 -0.18 8.05 17.00
CA LYS A 62 0.82 8.29 15.95
C LYS A 62 1.57 6.99 15.67
N VAL A 63 1.68 6.63 14.40
CA VAL A 63 2.35 5.42 13.93
C VAL A 63 3.37 5.80 12.87
N VAL A 64 4.55 5.18 12.94
CA VAL A 64 5.57 5.29 11.90
C VAL A 64 5.55 4.01 11.09
N LEU A 65 5.38 4.14 9.76
CA LEU A 65 5.46 3.02 8.83
C LEU A 65 6.81 3.09 8.10
N ILE A 66 7.52 1.96 8.08
CA ILE A 66 8.80 1.86 7.39
C ILE A 66 8.54 1.36 5.96
N VAL A 67 8.68 2.24 4.99
CA VAL A 67 8.64 1.89 3.56
C VAL A 67 10.07 1.56 3.14
N SER A 68 10.43 0.28 3.21
CA SER A 68 11.82 -0.18 3.03
C SER A 68 12.29 -0.22 1.57
N GLY A 69 11.36 -0.17 0.60
CA GLY A 69 11.69 -0.29 -0.82
C GLY A 69 10.76 0.48 -1.74
N PHE A 70 11.28 0.76 -2.93
CA PHE A 70 10.71 1.69 -3.90
C PHE A 70 10.23 0.93 -5.13
N GLY A 71 9.02 1.25 -5.60
CA GLY A 71 8.28 0.43 -6.56
C GLY A 71 8.86 0.35 -7.97
N PHE A 72 9.90 1.12 -8.31
CA PHE A 72 10.63 0.92 -9.58
C PHE A 72 11.54 -0.32 -9.57
N LYS A 73 11.92 -0.82 -8.39
CA LYS A 73 12.72 -2.05 -8.29
C LYS A 73 11.88 -3.28 -8.55
N ASP A 74 10.71 -3.32 -7.93
CA ASP A 74 9.71 -4.37 -8.08
C ASP A 74 8.33 -3.70 -8.03
N PRO A 75 7.67 -3.47 -9.18
CA PRO A 75 6.34 -2.89 -9.21
C PRO A 75 5.27 -3.89 -8.74
N GLY A 76 5.62 -5.16 -8.52
CA GLY A 76 4.64 -6.23 -8.34
C GLY A 76 3.79 -6.40 -9.61
N ASP A 77 2.50 -6.65 -9.43
CA ASP A 77 1.55 -6.75 -10.53
C ASP A 77 1.12 -5.35 -10.99
N ALA A 78 1.91 -4.76 -11.90
CA ALA A 78 1.72 -3.40 -12.39
C ALA A 78 0.31 -3.18 -12.97
N ASP A 79 -0.26 -4.19 -13.63
CA ASP A 79 -1.62 -4.14 -14.21
C ASP A 79 -2.71 -3.94 -13.16
N LYS A 80 -2.44 -4.33 -11.90
CA LYS A 80 -3.35 -4.05 -10.77
C LYS A 80 -3.12 -2.69 -10.14
N LEU A 81 -2.02 -2.01 -10.42
CA LEU A 81 -1.69 -0.71 -9.81
C LEU A 81 -2.15 0.47 -10.65
N ILE A 82 -2.06 0.34 -11.98
CA ILE A 82 -2.37 1.41 -12.92
C ILE A 82 -3.66 1.12 -13.68
N ASP A 83 -4.40 2.19 -13.97
CA ASP A 83 -5.49 2.09 -14.93
C ASP A 83 -4.88 1.97 -16.33
N LYS A 84 -5.49 1.13 -17.18
CA LYS A 84 -4.96 0.92 -18.52
C LYS A 84 -5.03 2.24 -19.30
N PRO A 85 -3.93 2.66 -19.95
CA PRO A 85 -3.95 3.87 -20.76
C PRO A 85 -4.95 3.68 -21.92
N VAL A 86 -5.70 4.73 -22.21
CA VAL A 86 -6.66 4.76 -23.32
C VAL A 86 -6.05 5.58 -24.45
N THR A 87 -5.94 4.97 -25.63
CA THR A 87 -5.52 5.68 -26.84
C THR A 87 -6.71 6.46 -27.40
N VAL A 88 -6.50 7.75 -27.66
CA VAL A 88 -7.52 8.66 -28.18
C VAL A 88 -6.96 9.47 -29.35
N ASP A 89 -7.76 9.69 -30.38
CA ASP A 89 -7.41 10.64 -31.43
C ASP A 89 -7.36 12.05 -30.84
N ILE A 90 -6.40 12.88 -31.30
CA ILE A 90 -6.21 14.24 -30.78
C ILE A 90 -7.48 15.10 -30.88
N LYS A 91 -8.28 14.91 -31.93
CA LYS A 91 -9.56 15.59 -32.16
C LYS A 91 -10.62 15.27 -31.10
N ASP A 92 -10.52 14.12 -30.44
CA ASP A 92 -11.50 13.62 -29.46
C ASP A 92 -11.03 13.84 -28.01
N LEU A 93 -9.80 14.32 -27.80
CA LEU A 93 -9.15 14.44 -26.50
C LEU A 93 -9.97 15.25 -25.49
N GLU A 94 -10.46 16.44 -25.87
CA GLU A 94 -11.25 17.30 -24.99
C GLU A 94 -12.52 16.61 -24.48
N SER A 95 -13.19 15.85 -25.36
CA SER A 95 -14.42 15.14 -25.03
C SER A 95 -14.20 13.98 -24.05
N VAL A 96 -13.00 13.40 -24.03
CA VAL A 96 -12.62 12.29 -23.16
C VAL A 96 -12.20 12.81 -21.78
N ILE A 97 -11.40 13.89 -21.76
CA ILE A 97 -11.02 14.55 -20.50
C ILE A 97 -12.26 15.05 -19.76
N ALA A 98 -13.26 15.62 -20.46
CA ALA A 98 -14.49 16.12 -19.85
C ALA A 98 -15.38 15.03 -19.20
N LYS A 99 -15.13 13.74 -19.49
CA LYS A 99 -15.87 12.59 -18.93
C LYS A 99 -15.13 11.87 -17.80
N SER A 100 -13.89 12.28 -17.52
CA SER A 100 -13.01 11.65 -16.52
C SER A 100 -13.10 12.39 -15.19
#